data_AF-A0A7V9BXF4-F1
#
_entry.id   AF-A0A7V9BXF4-F1
#
_cell.length_a   1.000
_cell.length_b   1.000
_cell.length_c   1.000
_cell.angle_alpha   90.00
_cell.angle_beta   90.00
_cell.angle_gamma   90.00
#
_symmetry.space_group_name_H-M   'P 1'
#
loop_
_entity.id
_entity.type
_entity.pdbx_description
1 polymer ?
#
loop_
_entity_poly.entity_id
_entity_poly.type
_entity_poly.pdbx_seq_one_letter_code
_entity_poly.pdbx_strand_id
1 'polypeptide(L)'
;VAEKLGLPLPLFIKWDDAEYGLRAAELGHPTASLPGVAIWHMPWSDKDDAVDWQAYFHLRNRMVVAALHSPHRYGGRMFLDSLKSTLKHLLSLQYSTVVVQQKAMRDFVAGPLALFDSLPTSLSDVAGVRSQYDDARVISSPRELPLPSMSMTKAERFLKPPSNPVTIGRSLLAGLVHNLMPAKPEHHERPQLNLAHPDARWFMMSRLDGATVATADARGVAYRKRDPKVFWGLLRESVAEHVRVAREFPTLRRTYRAALPELTGSKRWEKVFGIGADSGK
;
A
#
# COMPACT_ATOMS: atom_id res chain seq x y z
N VAL A 1 -14.61 21.44 -20.61
CA VAL A 1 -13.71 21.14 -19.47
C VAL A 1 -12.74 20.03 -19.84
N ALA A 2 -13.20 18.84 -20.22
CA ALA A 2 -12.35 17.70 -20.59
C ALA A 2 -11.28 18.03 -21.66
N GLU A 3 -11.65 18.67 -22.77
CA GLU A 3 -10.70 19.08 -23.83
C GLU A 3 -9.57 19.98 -23.32
N LYS A 4 -9.83 20.82 -22.31
CA LYS A 4 -8.83 21.70 -21.70
C LYS A 4 -7.93 20.97 -20.72
N LEU A 5 -8.46 19.95 -20.04
CA LEU A 5 -7.73 19.17 -19.04
C LEU A 5 -6.90 18.04 -19.63
N GLY A 6 -7.25 17.57 -20.83
CA GLY A 6 -6.71 16.34 -21.39
C GLY A 6 -7.28 15.08 -20.71
N LEU A 7 -6.71 13.94 -21.08
CA LEU A 7 -7.08 12.62 -20.57
C LEU A 7 -6.59 12.41 -19.13
N PRO A 8 -7.15 11.42 -18.41
CA PRO A 8 -6.62 11.01 -17.11
C PRO A 8 -5.14 10.64 -17.17
N LEU A 9 -4.45 10.71 -16.04
CA LEU A 9 -3.09 10.19 -15.94
C LEU A 9 -3.07 8.67 -16.24
N PRO A 10 -1.97 8.13 -16.79
CA PRO A 10 -1.80 6.70 -17.05
C PRO A 10 -1.55 5.90 -15.76
N LEU A 11 -2.53 5.92 -14.87
CA LEU A 11 -2.55 5.21 -13.61
C LEU A 11 -3.54 4.05 -13.74
N PHE A 12 -3.14 2.84 -13.37
CA PHE A 12 -4.02 1.67 -13.48
C PHE A 12 -5.26 1.83 -12.59
N ILE A 13 -5.04 1.96 -11.27
CA ILE A 13 -6.05 2.41 -10.33
C ILE A 13 -5.45 3.23 -9.22
N LYS A 14 -6.35 4.04 -8.64
CA LYS A 14 -6.25 4.97 -7.52
C LYS A 14 -5.56 6.27 -7.89
N TRP A 15 -6.15 7.36 -7.39
CA TRP A 15 -5.70 8.74 -7.48
C TRP A 15 -5.91 9.46 -8.82
N ASP A 16 -6.28 8.74 -9.87
CA ASP A 16 -6.64 9.32 -11.17
C ASP A 16 -7.82 10.29 -11.06
N ASP A 17 -8.83 9.95 -10.25
CA ASP A 17 -9.98 10.80 -9.95
C ASP A 17 -9.61 12.06 -9.16
N ALA A 18 -8.85 11.90 -8.07
CA ALA A 18 -8.39 12.98 -7.22
C ALA A 18 -7.49 13.95 -7.99
N GLU A 19 -6.60 13.42 -8.82
CA GLU A 19 -5.74 14.24 -9.67
C GLU A 19 -6.54 15.02 -10.71
N TYR A 20 -7.51 14.38 -11.38
CA TYR A 20 -8.34 15.08 -12.37
C TYR A 20 -9.11 16.24 -11.74
N GLY A 21 -9.63 16.05 -10.52
CA GLY A 21 -10.28 17.10 -9.73
C GLY A 21 -9.34 18.23 -9.32
N LEU A 22 -8.11 17.91 -8.89
CA LEU A 22 -7.09 18.91 -8.56
C LEU A 22 -6.69 19.74 -9.80
N ARG A 23 -6.44 19.06 -10.92
CA ARG A 23 -6.11 19.69 -12.19
C ARG A 23 -7.25 20.56 -12.72
N ALA A 24 -8.51 20.12 -12.56
CA ALA A 24 -9.70 20.91 -12.85
C ALA A 24 -9.75 22.19 -12.00
N ALA A 25 -9.54 22.08 -10.69
CA ALA A 25 -9.57 23.22 -9.78
C ALA A 25 -8.48 24.25 -10.10
N GLU A 26 -7.27 23.81 -10.48
CA GLU A 26 -6.17 24.69 -10.91
C GLU A 26 -6.51 25.52 -12.16
N LEU A 27 -7.46 25.06 -12.99
CA LEU A 27 -7.99 25.79 -14.15
C LEU A 27 -9.30 26.55 -13.85
N GLY A 28 -9.70 26.65 -12.57
CA GLY A 28 -10.92 27.35 -12.17
C GLY A 28 -12.21 26.54 -12.40
N HIS A 29 -12.11 25.22 -12.49
CA HIS A 29 -13.26 24.32 -12.60
C HIS A 29 -13.47 23.56 -11.28
N PRO A 30 -14.38 24.02 -10.38
CA PRO A 30 -14.60 23.37 -9.09
C PRO A 30 -15.34 22.04 -9.23
N THR A 31 -15.16 21.16 -8.24
CA THR A 31 -15.88 19.88 -8.12
C THR A 31 -16.85 19.95 -6.94
N ALA A 32 -18.06 19.40 -7.10
CA ALA A 32 -19.06 19.32 -6.04
C ALA A 32 -19.65 17.90 -5.94
N SER A 33 -19.73 17.37 -4.72
CA SER A 33 -20.48 16.15 -4.41
C SER A 33 -21.87 16.54 -3.91
N LEU A 34 -22.93 16.12 -4.62
CA LEU A 34 -24.29 16.58 -4.37
C LEU A 34 -25.04 15.60 -3.43
N PRO A 35 -25.40 16.02 -2.20
CA PRO A 35 -26.22 15.19 -1.33
C PRO A 35 -27.58 14.90 -1.97
N GLY A 36 -28.06 13.66 -1.84
CA GLY A 36 -29.34 13.23 -2.44
C GLY A 36 -29.24 12.74 -3.89
N VAL A 37 -28.08 12.89 -4.55
CA VAL A 37 -27.82 12.27 -5.86
C VAL A 37 -26.77 11.18 -5.68
N ALA A 38 -27.19 9.92 -5.79
CA ALA A 38 -26.35 8.78 -5.48
C ALA A 38 -26.63 7.58 -6.38
N ILE A 39 -25.66 6.68 -6.42
CA ILE A 39 -25.76 5.32 -6.96
C ILE A 39 -25.27 4.36 -5.88
N TRP A 40 -25.71 3.10 -5.94
CA TRP A 40 -25.18 2.06 -5.06
C TRP A 40 -23.84 1.56 -5.59
N HIS A 41 -22.81 1.60 -4.76
CA HIS A 41 -21.49 1.07 -5.06
C HIS A 41 -20.90 0.40 -3.82
N MET A 42 -20.09 -0.64 -4.02
CA MET A 42 -19.46 -1.39 -2.93
C MET A 42 -18.59 -0.47 -2.05
N PRO A 43 -18.76 -0.49 -0.72
CA PRO A 43 -18.00 0.35 0.20
C PRO A 43 -16.56 -0.15 0.37
N TRP A 44 -15.75 0.69 1.00
CA TRP A 44 -14.35 0.41 1.34
C TRP A 44 -14.20 -0.58 2.51
N SER A 45 -15.22 -0.70 3.37
CA SER A 45 -15.22 -1.60 4.54
C SER A 45 -15.00 -3.07 4.18
N ASP A 46 -15.34 -3.43 2.93
CA ASP A 46 -15.36 -4.81 2.46
C ASP A 46 -14.08 -5.14 1.65
N LYS A 47 -13.05 -4.27 1.71
CA LYS A 47 -11.82 -4.38 0.91
C LYS A 47 -10.54 -4.29 1.75
N ASP A 48 -9.54 -5.08 1.36
CA ASP A 48 -8.17 -5.09 1.91
C ASP A 48 -7.20 -4.18 1.13
N ASP A 49 -7.70 -3.07 0.57
CA ASP A 49 -6.94 -2.27 -0.42
C ASP A 49 -5.71 -1.54 0.14
N ALA A 50 -5.68 -1.32 1.46
CA ALA A 50 -4.53 -0.73 2.15
C ALA A 50 -3.38 -1.72 2.41
N VAL A 51 -3.58 -3.03 2.19
CA VAL A 51 -2.60 -4.07 2.53
C VAL A 51 -2.33 -5.05 1.38
N ASP A 52 -3.24 -5.16 0.41
CA ASP A 52 -3.09 -6.04 -0.75
C ASP A 52 -2.22 -5.42 -1.86
N TRP A 53 -2.38 -5.91 -3.09
CA TRP A 53 -1.68 -5.40 -4.27
C TRP A 53 -2.00 -3.92 -4.56
N GLN A 54 -3.14 -3.41 -4.11
CA GLN A 54 -3.54 -2.02 -4.28
C GLN A 54 -2.67 -1.07 -3.46
N ALA A 55 -2.00 -1.55 -2.39
CA ALA A 55 -1.07 -0.75 -1.60
C ALA A 55 0.10 -0.18 -2.44
N TYR A 56 0.53 -0.91 -3.46
CA TYR A 56 1.50 -0.42 -4.46
C TYR A 56 0.96 0.83 -5.17
N PHE A 57 -0.25 0.72 -5.72
CA PHE A 57 -0.87 1.80 -6.48
C PHE A 57 -1.21 2.99 -5.59
N HIS A 58 -1.71 2.75 -4.38
CA HIS A 58 -1.96 3.81 -3.40
C HIS A 58 -0.71 4.64 -3.12
N LEU A 59 0.44 4.01 -2.88
CA LEU A 59 1.67 4.74 -2.56
C LEU A 59 2.28 5.40 -3.81
N ARG A 60 2.46 4.64 -4.90
CA ARG A 60 3.06 5.15 -6.16
C ARG A 60 2.29 6.36 -6.65
N ASN A 61 0.98 6.21 -6.80
CA ASN A 61 0.16 7.24 -7.42
C ASN A 61 -0.02 8.44 -6.48
N ARG A 62 -0.07 8.23 -5.15
CA ARG A 62 0.00 9.35 -4.19
C ARG A 62 1.26 10.18 -4.36
N MET A 63 2.42 9.55 -4.57
CA MET A 63 3.68 10.27 -4.82
C MET A 63 3.65 11.01 -6.17
N VAL A 64 3.09 10.41 -7.22
CA VAL A 64 2.88 11.06 -8.53
C VAL A 64 2.01 12.31 -8.39
N VAL A 65 0.83 12.19 -7.79
CA VAL A 65 -0.10 13.31 -7.61
C VAL A 65 0.49 14.38 -6.68
N ALA A 66 1.22 13.98 -5.63
CA ALA A 66 1.95 14.91 -4.79
C ALA A 66 3.06 15.66 -5.56
N ALA A 67 3.77 14.99 -6.46
CA ALA A 67 4.78 15.63 -7.31
C ALA A 67 4.14 16.65 -8.26
N LEU A 68 2.94 16.37 -8.78
CA LEU A 68 2.21 17.29 -9.66
C LEU A 68 1.65 18.49 -8.88
N HIS A 69 0.89 18.25 -7.82
CA HIS A 69 0.01 19.27 -7.22
C HIS A 69 0.39 19.74 -5.82
N SER A 70 1.29 19.06 -5.10
CA SER A 70 1.54 19.43 -3.70
C SER A 70 2.09 20.86 -3.57
N PRO A 71 1.52 21.70 -2.69
CA PRO A 71 2.06 23.01 -2.38
C PRO A 71 3.27 22.94 -1.44
N HIS A 72 3.46 21.81 -0.74
CA HIS A 72 4.50 21.67 0.26
C HIS A 72 5.87 21.38 -0.36
N ARG A 73 6.90 22.07 0.15
CA ARG A 73 8.30 21.78 -0.19
C ARG A 73 8.65 20.35 0.24
N TYR A 74 9.36 19.60 -0.61
CA TYR A 74 9.78 18.21 -0.37
C TYR A 74 8.64 17.23 -0.04
N GLY A 75 7.39 17.50 -0.46
CA GLY A 75 6.26 16.61 -0.19
C GLY A 75 5.73 16.66 1.24
N GLY A 76 6.20 17.62 2.06
CA GLY A 76 5.73 17.83 3.42
C GLY A 76 5.91 16.60 4.32
N ARG A 77 4.83 16.18 5.00
CA ARG A 77 4.84 15.04 5.94
C ARG A 77 4.64 13.67 5.27
N MET A 78 4.39 13.63 3.95
CA MET A 78 4.03 12.41 3.23
C MET A 78 5.03 11.28 3.47
N PHE A 79 6.33 11.55 3.36
CA PHE A 79 7.37 10.52 3.54
C PHE A 79 7.48 10.04 4.99
N LEU A 80 7.32 10.94 5.96
CA LEU A 80 7.31 10.56 7.37
C LEU A 80 6.10 9.70 7.71
N ASP A 81 4.92 10.06 7.20
CA ASP A 81 3.69 9.31 7.43
C ASP A 81 3.71 7.96 6.69
N SER A 82 4.32 7.90 5.50
CA SER A 82 4.60 6.64 4.77
C SER A 82 5.53 5.72 5.55
N LEU A 83 6.60 6.26 6.15
CA LEU A 83 7.54 5.47 6.96
C LEU A 83 6.87 4.93 8.24
N LYS A 84 6.00 5.73 8.88
CA LYS A 84 5.17 5.24 10.00
C LYS A 84 4.22 4.13 9.57
N SER A 85 3.62 4.24 8.39
CA SER A 85 2.78 3.17 7.83
C SER A 85 3.58 1.90 7.57
N THR A 86 4.78 2.04 7.00
CA THR A 86 5.72 0.93 6.80
C THR A 86 5.99 0.20 8.11
N LEU A 87 6.31 0.95 9.17
CA LEU A 87 6.58 0.36 10.49
C LEU A 87 5.35 -0.36 11.07
N LYS A 88 4.15 0.21 10.88
CA LYS A 88 2.89 -0.45 11.25
C LYS A 88 2.70 -1.76 10.50
N HIS A 89 2.95 -1.80 9.19
CA HIS A 89 2.84 -3.04 8.39
C HIS A 89 3.83 -4.11 8.85
N LEU A 90 5.09 -3.73 9.08
CA LEU A 90 6.12 -4.64 9.61
C LEU A 90 5.72 -5.23 10.96
N LEU A 91 5.24 -4.40 11.89
CA LEU A 91 4.75 -4.84 13.21
C LEU A 91 3.46 -5.67 13.13
N SER A 92 2.70 -5.53 12.05
CA SER A 92 1.52 -6.34 11.73
C SER A 92 1.83 -7.61 10.92
N LEU A 93 3.11 -7.90 10.68
CA LEU A 93 3.61 -9.04 9.89
C LEU A 93 3.08 -9.04 8.44
N GLN A 94 2.88 -7.85 7.87
CA GLN A 94 2.42 -7.61 6.49
C GLN A 94 3.63 -7.35 5.58
N TYR A 95 4.48 -8.35 5.42
CA TYR A 95 5.76 -8.21 4.70
C TYR A 95 5.56 -7.99 3.20
N SER A 96 4.60 -8.69 2.59
CA SER A 96 4.26 -8.51 1.18
C SER A 96 3.86 -7.06 0.86
N THR A 97 3.11 -6.40 1.76
CA THR A 97 2.70 -5.00 1.63
C THR A 97 3.90 -4.05 1.58
N VAL A 98 4.89 -4.28 2.45
CA VAL A 98 6.09 -3.43 2.53
C VAL A 98 6.92 -3.55 1.25
N VAL A 99 7.05 -4.77 0.72
CA VAL A 99 7.83 -5.03 -0.50
C VAL A 99 7.20 -4.36 -1.70
N VAL A 100 5.87 -4.41 -1.83
CA VAL A 100 5.20 -3.72 -2.94
C VAL A 100 5.20 -2.19 -2.75
N GLN A 101 5.23 -1.68 -1.52
CA GLN A 101 5.47 -0.26 -1.25
C GLN A 101 6.90 0.18 -1.63
N GLN A 102 7.91 -0.67 -1.42
CA GLN A 102 9.26 -0.42 -1.91
C GLN A 102 9.30 -0.38 -3.44
N LYS A 103 8.63 -1.33 -4.12
CA LYS A 103 8.48 -1.29 -5.58
C LYS A 103 7.80 0.00 -6.04
N ALA A 104 6.74 0.43 -5.36
CA ALA A 104 6.04 1.68 -5.66
C ALA A 104 6.96 2.91 -5.60
N MET A 105 7.86 2.98 -4.61
CA MET A 105 8.87 4.02 -4.50
C MET A 105 9.89 3.98 -5.64
N ARG A 106 10.37 2.79 -6.01
CA ARG A 106 11.30 2.60 -7.14
C ARG A 106 10.68 3.01 -8.47
N ASP A 107 9.43 2.62 -8.72
CA ASP A 107 8.73 2.94 -9.96
C ASP A 107 8.34 4.43 -10.05
N PHE A 108 8.09 5.09 -8.91
CA PHE A 108 7.94 6.55 -8.88
C PHE A 108 9.26 7.25 -9.24
N VAL A 109 10.39 6.75 -8.74
CA VAL A 109 11.71 7.31 -9.07
C VAL A 109 12.08 7.05 -10.53
N ALA A 110 11.60 5.97 -11.15
CA ALA A 110 11.79 5.70 -12.58
C ALA A 110 11.18 6.79 -13.49
N GLY A 111 10.27 7.60 -12.98
CA GLY A 111 9.80 8.82 -13.62
C GLY A 111 8.48 8.68 -14.39
N PRO A 112 7.99 9.79 -14.98
CA PRO A 112 6.64 9.87 -15.55
C PRO A 112 6.42 8.96 -16.76
N LEU A 113 7.40 8.84 -17.66
CA LEU A 113 7.21 8.10 -18.90
C LEU A 113 7.09 6.58 -18.67
N ALA A 114 7.71 6.07 -17.60
CA ALA A 114 7.58 4.67 -17.19
C ALA A 114 6.16 4.29 -16.74
N LEU A 115 5.29 5.28 -16.44
CA LEU A 115 3.90 5.00 -16.08
C LEU A 115 3.14 4.32 -17.22
N PHE A 116 3.31 4.80 -18.45
CA PHE A 116 2.69 4.18 -19.62
C PHE A 116 3.23 2.78 -19.90
N ASP A 117 4.55 2.61 -19.80
CA ASP A 117 5.20 1.34 -20.11
C ASP A 117 4.81 0.26 -19.09
N SER A 118 4.56 0.66 -17.84
CA SER A 118 4.16 -0.23 -16.75
C SER A 118 2.65 -0.49 -16.68
N LEU A 119 1.80 0.24 -17.41
CA LEU A 119 0.34 0.07 -17.33
C LEU A 119 -0.13 -1.38 -17.58
N PRO A 120 0.34 -2.09 -18.62
CA PRO A 120 -0.13 -3.44 -18.92
C PRO A 120 0.35 -4.50 -17.92
N THR A 121 1.52 -4.30 -17.29
CA THR A 121 2.20 -5.34 -16.48
C THR A 121 2.17 -5.07 -14.98
N SER A 122 1.87 -3.84 -14.53
CA SER A 122 1.99 -3.46 -13.11
C SER A 122 1.23 -4.39 -12.18
N LEU A 123 0.04 -4.84 -12.57
CA LEU A 123 -0.77 -5.74 -11.74
C LEU A 123 -0.12 -7.12 -11.60
N SER A 124 0.33 -7.72 -12.72
CA SER A 124 0.99 -9.03 -12.71
C SER A 124 2.32 -8.99 -11.96
N ASP A 125 3.10 -7.91 -12.13
CA ASP A 125 4.39 -7.75 -11.47
C ASP A 125 4.22 -7.66 -9.95
N VAL A 126 3.23 -6.86 -9.49
CA VAL A 126 2.92 -6.71 -8.07
C VAL A 126 2.38 -8.03 -7.49
N ALA A 127 1.49 -8.72 -8.20
CA ALA A 127 0.98 -10.02 -7.76
C ALA A 127 2.10 -11.07 -7.67
N GLY A 128 3.01 -11.10 -8.65
CA GLY A 128 4.17 -11.99 -8.68
C GLY A 128 5.07 -11.79 -7.47
N VAL A 129 5.42 -10.55 -7.15
CA VAL A 129 6.23 -10.21 -5.96
C VAL A 129 5.53 -10.64 -4.68
N ARG A 130 4.22 -10.38 -4.53
CA ARG A 130 3.48 -10.75 -3.32
C ARG A 130 3.39 -12.25 -3.10
N SER A 131 3.28 -13.05 -4.17
CA SER A 131 3.11 -14.50 -4.09
C SER A 131 4.27 -15.23 -3.38
N GLN A 132 5.43 -14.58 -3.26
CA GLN A 132 6.61 -15.07 -2.57
C GLN A 132 6.50 -15.02 -1.05
N TYR A 133 5.49 -14.33 -0.50
CA TYR A 133 5.33 -14.10 0.93
C TYR A 133 4.08 -14.80 1.48
N ASP A 134 4.22 -15.42 2.65
CA ASP A 134 3.14 -16.16 3.30
C ASP A 134 1.94 -15.27 3.68
N ASP A 135 2.18 -14.01 4.04
CA ASP A 135 1.11 -13.07 4.42
C ASP A 135 0.19 -12.67 3.25
N ALA A 136 0.59 -12.95 2.01
CA ALA A 136 -0.21 -12.71 0.81
C ALA A 136 -0.99 -13.95 0.33
N ARG A 137 -0.71 -15.13 0.89
CA ARG A 137 -1.35 -16.39 0.49
C ARG A 137 -2.63 -16.59 1.27
N VAL A 138 -3.76 -16.58 0.57
CA VAL A 138 -5.08 -16.81 1.17
C VAL A 138 -5.34 -18.31 1.23
N ILE A 139 -5.58 -18.79 2.44
CA ILE A 139 -5.97 -20.17 2.73
C ILE A 139 -7.49 -20.19 2.88
N SER A 140 -8.17 -20.82 1.93
CA SER A 140 -9.63 -20.90 1.87
C SER A 140 -10.24 -21.88 2.88
N SER A 141 -9.46 -22.82 3.39
CA SER A 141 -9.89 -23.83 4.36
C SER A 141 -9.17 -23.64 5.71
N PRO A 142 -9.54 -22.65 6.55
CA PRO A 142 -8.89 -22.45 7.85
C PRO A 142 -8.97 -23.66 8.80
N ARG A 143 -9.91 -24.59 8.55
CA ARG A 143 -10.07 -25.85 9.32
C ARG A 143 -8.93 -26.84 9.10
N GLU A 144 -8.16 -26.69 8.03
CA GLU A 144 -6.97 -27.51 7.74
C GLU A 144 -5.76 -27.08 8.57
N LEU A 145 -5.82 -25.89 9.20
CA LEU A 145 -4.75 -25.40 10.06
C LEU A 145 -4.90 -25.95 11.49
N PRO A 146 -3.79 -26.26 12.19
CA PRO A 146 -3.83 -26.68 13.58
C PRO A 146 -4.54 -25.65 14.47
N LEU A 147 -5.21 -26.13 15.50
CA LEU A 147 -5.84 -25.27 16.51
C LEU A 147 -4.80 -24.34 17.17
N PRO A 148 -5.18 -23.10 17.52
CA PRO A 148 -4.25 -22.14 18.08
C PRO A 148 -3.58 -22.66 19.36
N SER A 149 -2.31 -22.31 19.57
CA SER A 149 -1.55 -22.73 20.76
C SER A 149 -1.76 -21.81 21.98
N MET A 150 -2.23 -20.57 21.77
CA MET A 150 -2.46 -19.61 22.85
C MET A 150 -3.91 -19.65 23.34
N SER A 151 -4.12 -19.54 24.65
CA SER A 151 -5.46 -19.41 25.23
C SER A 151 -6.08 -18.03 24.94
N MET A 152 -7.39 -17.99 24.74
CA MET A 152 -8.13 -16.73 24.54
C MET A 152 -8.01 -15.77 25.73
N THR A 153 -7.93 -16.30 26.95
CA THR A 153 -7.70 -15.51 28.17
C THR A 153 -6.39 -14.74 28.17
N LYS A 154 -5.34 -15.29 27.53
CA LYS A 154 -4.07 -14.60 27.33
C LYS A 154 -4.16 -13.59 26.20
N ALA A 155 -4.92 -13.90 25.14
CA ALA A 155 -5.16 -13.01 24.01
C ALA A 155 -5.92 -11.73 24.39
N GLU A 156 -6.96 -11.83 25.23
CA GLU A 156 -7.78 -10.69 25.67
C GLU A 156 -6.97 -9.57 26.32
N ARG A 157 -5.92 -9.93 27.07
CA ARG A 157 -5.01 -8.95 27.70
C ARG A 157 -4.28 -8.10 26.67
N PHE A 158 -4.16 -8.57 25.43
CA PHE A 158 -3.42 -7.94 24.36
C PHE A 158 -4.32 -7.22 23.34
N LEU A 159 -5.63 -7.47 23.35
CA LEU A 159 -6.60 -6.81 22.47
C LEU A 159 -6.85 -5.34 22.85
N LYS A 160 -6.57 -4.94 24.11
CA LYS A 160 -6.77 -3.56 24.56
C LYS A 160 -5.85 -2.59 23.82
N PRO A 161 -6.38 -1.64 23.02
CA PRO A 161 -5.56 -0.69 22.29
C PRO A 161 -4.80 0.24 23.22
N PRO A 162 -3.50 0.49 22.99
CA PRO A 162 -2.78 1.54 23.71
C PRO A 162 -3.34 2.91 23.29
N SER A 163 -3.82 3.70 24.25
CA SER A 163 -4.54 4.96 23.99
C SER A 163 -3.75 6.22 24.34
N ASN A 164 -2.69 6.12 25.15
CA ASN A 164 -1.87 7.27 25.55
C ASN A 164 -0.44 7.16 24.98
N PRO A 165 0.29 8.29 24.82
CA PRO A 165 1.61 8.29 24.19
C PRO A 165 2.64 7.36 24.86
N VAL A 166 2.60 7.24 26.18
CA VAL A 166 3.51 6.38 26.96
C VAL A 166 3.26 4.90 26.66
N THR A 167 2.00 4.45 26.68
CA THR A 167 1.61 3.07 26.39
C THR A 167 1.82 2.70 24.93
N ILE A 168 1.63 3.66 24.01
CA ILE A 168 1.96 3.51 22.59
C ILE A 168 3.46 3.29 22.44
N GLY A 169 4.29 4.17 23.01
CA GLY A 169 5.75 4.06 22.97
C GLY A 169 6.26 2.75 23.57
N ARG A 170 5.73 2.34 24.73
CA ARG A 170 6.07 1.06 25.36
C ARG A 170 5.70 -0.14 24.49
N SER A 171 4.53 -0.13 23.86
CA SER A 171 4.08 -1.21 22.98
C SER A 171 4.93 -1.29 21.71
N LEU A 172 5.30 -0.14 21.15
CA LEU A 172 6.22 -0.05 20.03
C LEU A 172 7.59 -0.62 20.39
N LEU A 173 8.19 -0.17 21.49
CA LEU A 173 9.49 -0.66 21.94
C LEU A 173 9.46 -2.17 22.20
N ALA A 174 8.41 -2.67 22.86
CA ALA A 174 8.24 -4.11 23.09
C ALA A 174 8.17 -4.90 21.78
N GLY A 175 7.42 -4.40 20.78
CA GLY A 175 7.34 -5.04 19.46
C GLY A 175 8.66 -5.03 18.70
N LEU A 176 9.45 -3.95 18.82
CA LEU A 176 10.79 -3.86 18.23
C LEU A 176 11.77 -4.82 18.91
N VAL A 177 11.79 -4.85 20.25
CA VAL A 177 12.62 -5.78 21.03
C VAL A 177 12.26 -7.23 20.72
N HIS A 178 10.98 -7.54 20.58
CA HIS A 178 10.54 -8.88 20.19
C HIS A 178 11.07 -9.28 18.81
N ASN A 179 11.15 -8.34 17.86
CA ASN A 179 11.76 -8.56 16.55
C ASN A 179 13.30 -8.65 16.57
N LEU A 180 13.97 -8.38 17.68
CA LEU A 180 15.40 -8.70 17.86
C LEU A 180 15.61 -10.15 18.29
N MET A 181 14.60 -10.78 18.88
CA MET A 181 14.68 -12.16 19.34
C MET A 181 14.37 -13.15 18.21
N PRO A 182 15.00 -14.35 18.20
CA PRO A 182 14.65 -15.42 17.27
C PRO A 182 13.15 -15.73 17.31
N ALA A 183 12.54 -16.00 16.15
CA ALA A 183 11.18 -16.53 16.07
C ALA A 183 11.17 -18.01 16.42
N LYS A 184 10.14 -18.45 17.14
CA LYS A 184 9.95 -19.87 17.47
C LYS A 184 9.35 -20.62 16.28
N PRO A 185 10.04 -21.62 15.71
CA PRO A 185 9.56 -22.34 14.52
C PRO A 185 8.22 -23.04 14.73
N GLU A 186 7.93 -23.49 15.95
CA GLU A 186 6.64 -24.11 16.33
C GLU A 186 5.43 -23.23 15.98
N HIS A 187 5.59 -21.90 16.00
CA HIS A 187 4.53 -20.94 15.72
C HIS A 187 4.33 -20.68 14.23
N HIS A 188 5.19 -21.22 13.37
CA HIS A 188 5.05 -21.17 11.90
C HIS A 188 4.26 -22.36 11.35
N GLU A 189 4.17 -23.45 12.11
CA GLU A 189 3.37 -24.63 11.79
C GLU A 189 2.02 -24.61 12.51
N ARG A 190 2.02 -24.23 13.79
CA ARG A 190 0.81 -24.08 14.61
C ARG A 190 0.62 -22.61 15.00
N PRO A 191 -0.45 -21.94 14.52
CA PRO A 191 -0.66 -20.53 14.83
C PRO A 191 -0.82 -20.32 16.34
N GLN A 192 -0.37 -19.19 16.85
CA GLN A 192 -0.64 -18.82 18.24
C GLN A 192 -2.08 -18.39 18.41
N LEU A 193 -2.60 -17.60 17.47
CA LEU A 193 -3.96 -17.07 17.49
C LEU A 193 -4.58 -17.09 16.09
N ASN A 194 -5.90 -17.20 16.07
CA ASN A 194 -6.74 -16.95 14.90
C ASN A 194 -7.48 -15.64 15.15
N LEU A 195 -7.18 -14.62 14.35
CA LEU A 195 -7.66 -13.25 14.54
C LEU A 195 -8.65 -12.86 13.45
N ALA A 196 -9.72 -12.19 13.86
CA ALA A 196 -10.57 -11.47 12.92
C ALA A 196 -9.80 -10.27 12.34
N HIS A 197 -10.20 -9.83 11.14
CA HIS A 197 -9.56 -8.70 10.46
C HIS A 197 -9.44 -7.43 11.35
N PRO A 198 -10.47 -6.99 12.11
CA PRO A 198 -10.39 -5.78 12.94
C PRO A 198 -9.45 -5.89 14.16
N ASP A 199 -9.18 -7.12 14.60
CA ASP A 199 -8.38 -7.44 15.79
C ASP A 199 -6.89 -7.60 15.47
N ALA A 200 -6.54 -7.80 14.20
CA ALA A 200 -5.18 -7.95 13.70
C ALA A 200 -4.39 -6.61 13.65
N ARG A 201 -4.37 -5.90 14.78
CA ARG A 201 -3.71 -4.61 14.94
C ARG A 201 -2.24 -4.77 15.36
N TRP A 202 -1.41 -3.80 15.00
CA TRP A 202 0.05 -3.86 15.19
C TRP A 202 0.50 -4.16 16.63
N PHE A 203 -0.19 -3.61 17.64
CA PHE A 203 0.19 -3.81 19.06
C PHE A 203 -0.13 -5.22 19.57
N MET A 204 -1.04 -5.94 18.90
CA MET A 204 -1.33 -7.34 19.13
C MET A 204 -0.35 -8.19 18.31
N MET A 205 -0.32 -7.98 16.99
CA MET A 205 0.50 -8.75 16.05
C MET A 205 1.99 -8.74 16.39
N SER A 206 2.53 -7.60 16.85
CA SER A 206 3.95 -7.45 17.20
C SER A 206 4.42 -8.28 18.40
N ARG A 207 3.53 -9.01 19.07
CA ARG A 207 3.83 -9.92 20.18
C ARG A 207 3.75 -11.40 19.79
N LEU A 208 3.45 -11.67 18.52
CA LEU A 208 3.22 -13.00 17.99
C LEU A 208 4.33 -13.36 17.00
N ASP A 209 4.69 -14.64 17.01
CA ASP A 209 5.58 -15.28 16.03
C ASP A 209 4.78 -15.84 14.84
N GLY A 210 3.52 -16.21 15.06
CA GLY A 210 2.65 -16.66 13.97
C GLY A 210 1.18 -16.61 14.33
N ALA A 211 0.36 -16.09 13.41
CA ALA A 211 -1.08 -15.98 13.59
C ALA A 211 -1.81 -16.04 12.24
N THR A 212 -3.01 -16.60 12.26
CA THR A 212 -3.92 -16.50 11.11
C THR A 212 -4.75 -15.24 11.25
N VAL A 213 -4.97 -14.54 10.14
CA VAL A 213 -5.77 -13.31 10.08
C VAL A 213 -6.80 -13.49 8.98
N ALA A 214 -8.08 -13.35 9.31
CA ALA A 214 -9.16 -13.35 8.32
C ALA A 214 -8.99 -12.21 7.31
N THR A 215 -9.26 -12.48 6.04
CA THR A 215 -9.33 -11.45 4.98
C THR A 215 -10.56 -10.55 5.21
N ALA A 216 -10.51 -9.30 4.75
CA ALA A 216 -11.63 -8.35 4.94
C ALA A 216 -12.93 -8.82 4.26
N ASP A 217 -12.81 -9.55 3.16
CA ASP A 217 -13.93 -10.16 2.44
C ASP A 217 -14.43 -11.49 3.04
N ALA A 218 -13.84 -11.91 4.16
CA ALA A 218 -14.15 -13.15 4.89
C ALA A 218 -14.08 -14.44 4.03
N ARG A 219 -13.36 -14.43 2.90
CA ARG A 219 -13.20 -15.62 2.03
C ARG A 219 -12.12 -16.60 2.48
N GLY A 220 -11.27 -16.21 3.42
CA GLY A 220 -10.22 -17.09 3.94
C GLY A 220 -9.38 -16.41 5.02
N VAL A 221 -8.21 -17.00 5.27
CA VAL A 221 -7.23 -16.46 6.21
C VAL A 221 -5.84 -16.37 5.57
N ALA A 222 -5.06 -15.37 5.96
CA ALA A 222 -3.63 -15.30 5.68
C ALA A 222 -2.85 -15.74 6.91
N TYR A 223 -1.89 -16.66 6.74
CA TYR A 223 -1.00 -17.06 7.83
C TYR A 223 0.21 -16.15 7.87
N ARG A 224 0.21 -15.18 8.79
CA ARG A 224 1.31 -14.25 8.98
C ARG A 224 2.32 -14.82 9.96
N LYS A 225 3.59 -14.80 9.58
CA LYS A 225 4.71 -15.39 10.32
C LYS A 225 5.80 -14.37 10.52
N ARG A 226 6.36 -14.32 11.73
CA ARG A 226 7.42 -13.38 12.09
C ARG A 226 8.76 -13.94 11.66
N ASP A 227 9.50 -13.14 10.91
CA ASP A 227 10.89 -13.44 10.60
C ASP A 227 11.73 -12.18 10.89
N PRO A 228 12.57 -12.20 11.95
CA PRO A 228 13.47 -11.09 12.28
C PRO A 228 14.35 -10.64 11.12
N LYS A 229 14.89 -11.57 10.33
CA LYS A 229 15.80 -11.25 9.23
C LYS A 229 15.04 -10.51 8.14
N VAL A 230 13.85 -10.99 7.79
CA VAL A 230 12.97 -10.32 6.82
C VAL A 230 12.52 -8.97 7.35
N PHE A 231 12.09 -8.88 8.62
CA PHE A 231 11.65 -7.63 9.26
C PHE A 231 12.72 -6.54 9.16
N TRP A 232 13.95 -6.81 9.62
CA TRP A 232 15.03 -5.82 9.63
C TRP A 232 15.59 -5.53 8.25
N GLY A 233 15.63 -6.54 7.37
CA GLY A 233 15.99 -6.36 5.95
C GLY A 233 15.04 -5.37 5.26
N LEU A 234 13.73 -5.63 5.34
CA LEU A 234 12.70 -4.79 4.77
C LEU A 234 12.67 -3.39 5.41
N LEU A 235 12.86 -3.28 6.73
CA LEU A 235 12.91 -1.97 7.39
C LEU A 235 14.08 -1.13 6.85
N ARG A 236 15.28 -1.72 6.78
CA ARG A 236 16.48 -1.03 6.29
C ARG A 236 16.31 -0.57 4.85
N GLU A 237 15.81 -1.45 3.99
CA GLU A 237 15.55 -1.13 2.58
C GLU A 237 14.49 -0.05 2.45
N SER A 238 13.38 -0.14 3.20
CA SER A 238 12.35 0.89 3.20
C SER A 238 12.88 2.24 3.64
N VAL A 239 13.70 2.31 4.70
CA VAL A 239 14.33 3.55 5.14
C VAL A 239 15.22 4.13 4.03
N ALA A 240 16.03 3.29 3.36
CA ALA A 240 16.87 3.73 2.25
C ALA A 240 16.06 4.30 1.09
N GLU A 241 14.97 3.63 0.70
CA GLU A 241 14.07 4.11 -0.36
C GLU A 241 13.37 5.43 0.04
N HIS A 242 12.89 5.56 1.28
CA HIS A 242 12.29 6.81 1.75
C HIS A 242 13.28 7.98 1.71
N VAL A 243 14.53 7.74 2.13
CA VAL A 243 15.61 8.75 2.06
C VAL A 243 15.91 9.11 0.61
N ARG A 244 16.01 8.12 -0.28
CA ARG A 244 16.25 8.32 -1.71
C ARG A 244 15.14 9.17 -2.33
N VAL A 245 13.88 8.74 -2.19
CA VAL A 245 12.73 9.46 -2.75
C VAL A 245 12.65 10.87 -2.19
N ALA A 246 12.83 11.08 -0.88
CA ALA A 246 12.77 12.41 -0.28
C ALA A 246 13.85 13.36 -0.84
N ARG A 247 15.05 12.84 -1.12
CA ARG A 247 16.15 13.60 -1.74
C ARG A 247 15.86 13.92 -3.20
N GLU A 248 15.34 12.96 -3.96
CA GLU A 248 15.06 13.11 -5.41
C GLU A 248 13.76 13.86 -5.71
N PHE A 249 12.86 13.99 -4.73
CA PHE A 249 11.52 14.56 -4.90
C PHE A 249 11.47 15.93 -5.58
N PRO A 250 12.35 16.92 -5.28
CA PRO A 250 12.34 18.21 -5.98
C PRO A 250 12.62 18.08 -7.49
N THR A 251 13.48 17.14 -7.87
CA THR A 251 13.77 16.87 -9.28
C THR A 251 12.59 16.14 -9.92
N LEU A 252 12.07 15.09 -9.27
CA LEU A 252 10.91 14.35 -9.74
C LEU A 252 9.69 15.29 -9.92
N ARG A 253 9.45 16.21 -9.00
CA ARG A 253 8.41 17.26 -9.12
C ARG A 253 8.53 18.03 -10.44
N ARG A 254 9.74 18.46 -10.81
CA ARG A 254 9.96 19.17 -12.09
C ARG A 254 9.71 18.25 -13.27
N THR A 255 10.25 17.04 -13.25
CA THR A 255 10.12 16.06 -14.33
C THR A 255 8.67 15.65 -14.57
N TYR A 256 7.92 15.33 -13.51
CA TYR A 256 6.50 14.97 -13.59
C TYR A 256 5.66 16.12 -14.13
N ARG A 257 5.89 17.36 -13.66
CA ARG A 257 5.16 18.55 -14.15
C ARG A 257 5.47 18.85 -15.61
N ALA A 258 6.73 18.73 -16.02
CA ALA A 258 7.13 18.92 -17.42
C ALA A 258 6.51 17.87 -18.34
N ALA A 259 6.34 16.63 -17.85
CA ALA A 259 5.72 15.55 -18.60
C ALA A 259 4.18 15.61 -18.59
N LEU A 260 3.54 16.43 -17.76
CA LEU A 260 2.08 16.45 -17.61
C LEU A 260 1.32 16.59 -18.95
N PRO A 261 1.70 17.51 -19.88
CA PRO A 261 1.03 17.60 -21.18
C PRO A 261 1.13 16.32 -22.03
N GLU A 262 2.22 15.57 -21.87
CA GLU A 262 2.39 14.28 -22.55
C GLU A 262 1.59 13.16 -21.87
N LEU A 263 1.56 13.15 -20.54
CA LEU A 263 0.80 12.19 -19.74
C LEU A 263 -0.71 12.26 -19.98
N THR A 264 -1.22 13.47 -20.26
CA THR A 264 -2.65 13.73 -20.48
C THR A 264 -3.02 13.90 -21.95
N GLY A 265 -2.03 13.82 -22.85
CA GLY A 265 -2.22 13.98 -24.29
C GLY A 265 -2.83 12.72 -24.94
N SER A 266 -3.66 12.90 -25.97
CA SER A 266 -4.33 11.79 -26.66
C SER A 266 -3.34 10.85 -27.37
N LYS A 267 -2.29 11.39 -27.99
CA LYS A 267 -1.32 10.63 -28.80
C LYS A 267 -0.71 9.42 -28.08
N ARG A 268 -0.39 9.57 -26.79
CA ARG A 268 0.24 8.48 -26.04
C ARG A 268 -0.80 7.45 -25.57
N TRP A 269 -2.01 7.90 -25.28
CA TRP A 269 -3.15 7.02 -25.01
C TRP A 269 -3.63 6.25 -26.25
N GLU A 270 -3.61 6.86 -27.44
CA GLU A 270 -3.91 6.21 -28.71
C GLU A 270 -3.03 4.97 -28.91
N LYS A 271 -1.73 5.08 -28.63
CA LYS A 271 -0.80 3.93 -28.64
C LYS A 271 -1.19 2.83 -27.65
N VAL A 272 -1.63 3.19 -26.45
CA VAL A 272 -2.06 2.22 -25.41
C VAL A 272 -3.32 1.48 -25.85
N PHE A 273 -4.27 2.19 -26.45
CA PHE A 273 -5.51 1.60 -26.96
C PHE A 273 -5.38 0.94 -28.33
N GLY A 274 -4.20 1.00 -28.96
CA GLY A 274 -3.99 0.48 -30.32
C GLY A 274 -4.72 1.27 -31.41
N ILE A 275 -5.13 2.50 -31.12
CA ILE A 275 -5.84 3.37 -32.07
C ILE A 275 -4.78 4.09 -32.91
N GLY A 276 -4.76 3.84 -34.23
CA GLY A 276 -3.84 4.49 -35.17
C GLY A 276 -2.60 3.67 -35.59
N ALA A 277 -2.50 2.40 -35.21
CA ALA A 277 -1.43 1.50 -35.67
C ALA A 277 -1.78 0.72 -36.97
N ASP A 278 -3.00 0.85 -37.51
CA ASP A 278 -3.43 0.19 -38.76
C ASP A 278 -4.21 1.16 -39.67
N SER A 279 -3.50 2.12 -40.27
CA SER A 279 -3.96 2.82 -41.49
C SER A 279 -3.01 2.58 -42.68
N GLY A 280 -2.26 1.49 -42.63
CA GLY A 280 -1.28 1.11 -43.64
C GLY A 280 -1.20 -0.40 -43.87
N LYS A 281 -2.31 -1.02 -44.26
CA LYS A 281 -2.35 -2.21 -45.14
C LYS A 281 -3.58 -2.13 -46.03
#